data_AF-A0A131YNM3-F1
#
_entry.id   AF-A0A131YNM3-F1
#
_cell.length_a   1.000
_cell.length_b   1.000
_cell.length_c   1.000
_cell.angle_alpha   90.00
_cell.angle_beta   90.00
_cell.angle_gamma   90.00
#
_symmetry.space_group_name_H-M   'P 1'
#
loop_
_entity.id
_entity.type
_entity.pdbx_description
1 polymer ?
#
loop_
_entity_poly.entity_id
_entity_poly.type
_entity_poly.pdbx_seq_one_letter_code
_entity_poly.pdbx_strand_id
1 'polypeptide(L)'
;MFNENTSKILLFLAAIKLTGSLIALPDEDANRNTTELIASKGYPVVEYTVKTKDHYIIAMQRIPAGREGVQQWPKGGKPVAFLMTGLECSSADFVVNLPHQSLGFILADHGFDVWLGNVRGTQYSSHEWLSKENEDFWDFSIDEMAAYDLPAQLDWVLKTTQQSSLQYVGWSQGCAILFALLAERPEYNSKIQLFHAIAPAVFLGHMTSPMKRLEPISKPIYEVGQIVLGGSLLGKHLNFVETMKKLSCNPVIPSISCTAAFLFVNRGYPVDINMTRLPVYMGNTPSGTSMRNLLHYAQLTKSKSFQKFDWGPKKNWKVYKKLLPPKYNLKKVTAPVAIYWGDGDVFVTPRDVARLARRLPNVVLNYKVPLHGFTHFDVVWSITACKHLYKKILEMMIKYTNSPLTGYSAIEQSNG
;
A
#
# COMPACT_ATOMS: atom_id res chain seq x y z
N MET A 1 40.87 44.01 26.24
CA MET A 1 40.63 43.62 24.84
C MET A 1 39.84 42.33 24.85
N PHE A 2 38.52 42.40 24.71
CA PHE A 2 37.74 41.19 24.43
C PHE A 2 38.05 40.77 22.99
N ASN A 3 38.57 39.56 22.85
CA ASN A 3 39.07 39.02 21.59
C ASN A 3 37.92 38.99 20.56
N GLU A 4 38.13 39.52 19.35
CA GLU A 4 37.10 39.58 18.29
C GLU A 4 36.44 38.21 18.04
N ASN A 5 37.18 37.13 18.27
CA ASN A 5 36.69 35.76 18.11
C ASN A 5 35.63 35.37 19.15
N THR A 6 35.72 35.85 20.39
CA THR A 6 34.72 35.54 21.43
C THR A 6 33.39 36.25 21.16
N SER A 7 33.45 37.47 20.62
CA SER A 7 32.25 38.23 20.23
C SER A 7 31.55 37.62 19.01
N LYS A 8 32.32 37.11 18.03
CA LYS A 8 31.78 36.38 16.87
C LYS A 8 31.15 35.04 17.26
N ILE A 9 31.71 34.32 18.23
CA ILE A 9 31.13 33.08 18.75
C ILE A 9 29.83 33.35 19.52
N LEU A 10 29.77 34.41 20.33
CA LEU A 10 28.55 34.81 21.03
C LEU A 10 27.45 35.29 20.07
N LEU A 11 27.80 36.01 19.00
CA LEU A 11 26.87 36.39 17.93
C LEU A 11 26.41 35.17 17.11
N PHE A 12 27.27 34.19 16.87
CA PHE A 12 26.90 32.94 16.19
C PHE A 12 25.98 32.07 17.07
N LEU A 13 26.25 31.97 18.37
CA LEU A 13 25.40 31.27 19.34
C LEU A 13 24.06 32.01 19.59
N ALA A 14 24.07 33.34 19.57
CA ALA A 14 22.86 34.16 19.63
C ALA A 14 22.04 34.05 18.35
N ALA A 15 22.69 33.99 17.18
CA ALA A 15 22.04 33.71 15.90
C ALA A 15 21.42 32.30 15.89
N ILE A 16 22.10 31.28 16.43
CA ILE A 16 21.54 29.92 16.60
C ILE A 16 20.32 29.94 17.52
N LYS A 17 20.35 30.71 18.62
CA LYS A 17 19.19 30.89 19.51
C LYS A 17 18.04 31.67 18.86
N LEU A 18 18.32 32.67 18.01
CA LEU A 18 17.32 33.45 17.28
C LEU A 18 16.74 32.70 16.06
N THR A 19 17.51 31.80 15.43
CA THR A 19 16.99 30.85 14.43
C THR A 19 16.24 29.67 15.04
N GLY A 20 16.27 29.52 16.37
CA GLY A 20 15.47 28.54 17.11
C GLY A 20 13.97 28.85 17.16
N SER A 21 13.52 29.93 16.53
CA SER A 21 12.12 30.40 16.53
C SER A 21 11.38 30.15 15.21
N LEU A 22 11.68 29.04 14.54
CA LEU A 22 10.82 28.39 13.53
C LEU A 22 11.01 26.88 13.62
N ILE A 23 10.91 26.32 14.84
CA ILE A 23 10.66 24.89 15.00
C ILE A 23 9.25 24.67 14.43
N ALA A 24 9.16 24.19 13.19
CA ALA A 24 7.91 23.65 12.68
C ALA A 24 7.44 22.61 13.71
N LEU A 25 6.32 22.90 14.39
CA LEU A 25 5.70 21.94 15.28
C LEU A 25 5.55 20.63 14.50
N PRO A 26 5.98 19.49 15.05
CA PRO A 26 5.87 18.22 14.34
C PRO A 26 4.41 18.02 13.94
N ASP A 27 4.16 17.74 12.65
CA ASP A 27 2.83 17.45 12.13
C ASP A 27 2.19 16.38 13.02
N GLU A 28 1.07 16.72 13.68
CA GLU A 28 0.43 15.83 14.66
C GLU A 28 0.02 14.50 14.04
N ASP A 29 -0.22 14.48 12.72
CA ASP A 29 -0.53 13.26 11.97
C ASP A 29 0.62 12.24 11.99
N ALA A 30 1.85 12.65 12.30
CA ALA A 30 3.01 11.77 12.31
C ALA A 30 2.95 10.65 13.36
N ASN A 31 2.16 10.84 14.41
CA ASN A 31 1.94 9.85 15.47
C ASN A 31 0.55 9.21 15.41
N ARG A 32 -0.27 9.58 14.42
CA ARG A 32 -1.64 9.08 14.30
C ARG A 32 -1.65 7.74 13.56
N ASN A 33 -2.39 6.78 14.11
CA ASN A 33 -2.77 5.59 13.35
C ASN A 33 -3.82 5.94 12.28
N THR A 34 -4.18 4.98 11.42
CA THR A 34 -5.09 5.22 10.30
C THR A 34 -6.47 5.70 10.75
N THR A 35 -7.01 5.16 11.84
CA THR A 35 -8.31 5.58 12.39
C THR A 35 -8.24 7.03 12.87
N GLU A 36 -7.16 7.41 13.56
CA GLU A 36 -6.92 8.78 14.02
C GLU A 36 -6.66 9.75 12.86
N LEU A 37 -5.95 9.33 11.80
CA LEU A 37 -5.76 10.12 10.58
C LEU A 37 -7.09 10.43 9.91
N ILE A 38 -8.00 9.45 9.82
CA ILE A 38 -9.32 9.66 9.21
C ILE A 38 -10.14 10.63 10.05
N ALA A 39 -10.19 10.40 11.37
CA ALA A 39 -10.93 11.24 12.31
C ALA A 39 -10.39 12.68 12.36
N SER A 40 -9.06 12.88 12.31
CA SER A 40 -8.44 14.21 12.35
C SER A 40 -8.79 15.06 11.12
N LYS A 41 -9.16 14.43 10.00
CA LYS A 41 -9.64 15.12 8.80
C LYS A 41 -11.15 15.35 8.79
N GLY A 42 -11.87 14.98 9.85
CA GLY A 42 -13.31 15.22 10.00
C GLY A 42 -14.19 14.19 9.29
N TYR A 43 -13.65 13.04 8.91
CA TYR A 43 -14.44 11.96 8.31
C TYR A 43 -14.97 11.01 9.40
N PRO A 44 -16.17 10.44 9.23
CA PRO A 44 -16.61 9.34 10.07
C PRO A 44 -15.68 8.14 9.83
N VAL A 45 -15.36 7.41 10.90
CA VAL A 45 -14.54 6.21 10.82
C VAL A 45 -15.08 5.13 11.74
N VAL A 46 -15.06 3.89 11.24
CA VAL A 46 -15.37 2.69 12.02
C VAL A 46 -14.27 1.68 11.78
N GLU A 47 -13.81 1.03 12.85
CA GLU A 47 -12.86 -0.07 12.76
C GLU A 47 -13.58 -1.41 12.95
N TYR A 48 -13.24 -2.38 12.11
CA TYR A 48 -13.72 -3.75 12.19
C TYR A 48 -12.54 -4.71 12.28
N THR A 49 -12.66 -5.76 13.07
CA THR A 49 -11.68 -6.85 13.08
C THR A 49 -12.29 -8.10 12.44
N VAL A 50 -11.52 -8.75 11.57
CA VAL A 50 -11.90 -10.01 10.93
C VAL A 50 -10.95 -11.12 11.32
N LYS A 51 -11.51 -12.26 11.68
CA LYS A 51 -10.76 -13.48 11.97
C LYS A 51 -10.64 -14.32 10.70
N THR A 52 -9.41 -14.59 10.30
CA THR A 52 -9.07 -15.48 9.19
C THR A 52 -9.21 -16.95 9.59
N LYS A 53 -9.25 -17.86 8.60
CA LYS A 53 -9.38 -19.30 8.86
C LYS A 53 -8.19 -19.88 9.63
N ASP A 54 -7.02 -19.31 9.45
CA ASP A 54 -5.79 -19.67 10.15
C ASP A 54 -5.49 -18.71 11.32
N HIS A 55 -6.55 -18.17 11.93
CA HIS A 55 -6.54 -17.51 13.26
C HIS A 55 -5.80 -16.16 13.37
N TYR A 56 -5.34 -15.57 12.26
CA TYR A 56 -4.99 -14.14 12.25
C TYR A 56 -6.24 -13.29 12.43
N ILE A 57 -6.10 -12.20 13.17
CA ILE A 57 -7.11 -11.17 13.38
C ILE A 57 -6.60 -9.90 12.68
N ILE A 58 -7.36 -9.38 11.73
CA ILE A 58 -6.96 -8.25 10.88
C ILE A 58 -7.95 -7.11 11.08
N ALA A 59 -7.44 -5.93 11.41
CA ALA A 59 -8.24 -4.72 11.51
C ALA A 59 -8.38 -4.01 10.15
N MET A 60 -9.59 -3.61 9.81
CA MET A 60 -9.95 -2.79 8.66
C MET A 60 -10.55 -1.48 9.14
N GLN A 61 -10.19 -0.39 8.49
CA GLN A 61 -10.84 0.90 8.71
C GLN A 61 -11.88 1.15 7.62
N ARG A 62 -13.03 1.71 8.00
CA ARG A 62 -14.14 2.05 7.10
C ARG A 62 -14.44 3.54 7.19
N ILE A 63 -14.56 4.20 6.05
CA ILE A 63 -15.04 5.58 5.89
C ILE A 63 -16.45 5.51 5.27
N PRO A 64 -17.52 5.46 6.10
CA PRO A 64 -18.87 5.19 5.63
C PRO A 64 -19.50 6.36 4.87
N ALA A 65 -18.96 7.58 4.96
CA ALA A 65 -19.44 8.79 4.28
C ALA A 65 -18.33 9.85 4.17
N GLY A 66 -18.49 10.77 3.21
CA GLY A 66 -17.69 12.00 3.14
C GLY A 66 -18.03 12.96 4.28
N ARG A 67 -17.28 14.07 4.38
CA ARG A 67 -17.39 15.03 5.51
C ARG A 67 -18.76 15.71 5.60
N GLU A 68 -19.35 16.01 4.44
CA GLU A 68 -20.67 16.65 4.34
C GLU A 68 -21.82 15.64 4.44
N GLY A 69 -21.51 14.36 4.67
CA GLY A 69 -22.47 13.27 4.60
C GLY A 69 -22.88 12.91 3.17
N VAL A 70 -23.89 12.06 3.05
CA VAL A 70 -24.54 11.75 1.76
C VAL A 70 -26.00 12.16 1.89
N GLN A 71 -26.47 13.11 1.07
CA GLN A 71 -27.85 13.59 1.13
C GLN A 71 -28.86 12.50 0.76
N GLN A 72 -28.54 11.64 -0.22
CA GLN A 72 -29.39 10.51 -0.63
C GLN A 72 -28.57 9.31 -1.13
N TRP A 73 -28.96 8.11 -0.70
CA TRP A 73 -28.35 6.86 -1.16
C TRP A 73 -28.94 6.40 -2.50
N PRO A 74 -28.13 5.78 -3.39
CA PRO A 74 -28.66 5.11 -4.57
C PRO A 74 -29.70 4.03 -4.21
N LYS A 75 -30.69 3.83 -5.09
CA LYS A 75 -31.61 2.67 -5.03
C LYS A 75 -30.80 1.39 -5.27
N GLY A 76 -30.24 0.82 -4.21
CA GLY A 76 -29.27 -0.28 -4.27
C GLY A 76 -28.19 -0.22 -3.19
N GLY A 77 -28.15 0.84 -2.40
CA GLY A 77 -27.14 1.04 -1.36
C GLY A 77 -25.89 1.75 -1.86
N LYS A 78 -24.97 2.04 -0.95
CA LYS A 78 -23.72 2.74 -1.26
C LYS A 78 -22.78 1.83 -2.05
N PRO A 79 -22.22 2.24 -3.20
CA PRO A 79 -21.20 1.45 -3.88
C PRO A 79 -19.96 1.29 -2.99
N VAL A 80 -19.48 0.07 -2.87
CA VAL A 80 -18.36 -0.26 -1.98
C VAL A 80 -17.04 -0.15 -2.73
N ALA A 81 -16.08 0.57 -2.15
CA ALA A 81 -14.70 0.64 -2.60
C ALA A 81 -13.79 0.00 -1.55
N PHE A 82 -13.15 -1.13 -1.89
CA PHE A 82 -12.20 -1.81 -1.04
C PHE A 82 -10.77 -1.52 -1.52
N LEU A 83 -9.95 -0.89 -0.68
CA LEU A 83 -8.60 -0.45 -1.02
C LEU A 83 -7.59 -1.31 -0.26
N MET A 84 -6.68 -1.95 -0.99
CA MET A 84 -5.63 -2.81 -0.42
C MET A 84 -4.23 -2.27 -0.72
N THR A 85 -3.46 -2.14 0.35
CA THR A 85 -2.11 -1.58 0.40
C THR A 85 -1.04 -2.46 -0.27
N GLY A 86 0.17 -1.90 -0.43
CA GLY A 86 1.35 -2.54 -0.97
C GLY A 86 2.15 -3.38 0.04
N LEU A 87 3.34 -3.81 -0.38
CA LEU A 87 4.29 -4.53 0.47
C LEU A 87 4.82 -3.60 1.57
N GLU A 88 4.89 -4.09 2.81
CA GLU A 88 5.37 -3.34 3.98
C GLU A 88 4.57 -2.06 4.29
N CYS A 89 3.39 -1.87 3.72
CA CYS A 89 2.58 -0.68 3.93
C CYS A 89 1.31 -1.01 4.75
N SER A 90 0.43 -0.03 4.92
CA SER A 90 -0.84 -0.21 5.63
C SER A 90 -1.97 0.60 5.01
N SER A 91 -3.18 0.44 5.52
CA SER A 91 -4.36 1.24 5.14
C SER A 91 -4.13 2.76 5.16
N ALA A 92 -3.15 3.25 5.94
CA ALA A 92 -2.74 4.65 5.97
C ALA A 92 -2.38 5.24 4.59
N ASP A 93 -1.87 4.43 3.65
CA ASP A 93 -1.46 4.88 2.32
C ASP A 93 -2.54 5.67 1.58
N PHE A 94 -3.81 5.32 1.82
CA PHE A 94 -4.95 5.91 1.14
C PHE A 94 -5.52 7.14 1.85
N VAL A 95 -4.93 7.56 2.98
CA VAL A 95 -5.41 8.65 3.85
C VAL A 95 -4.28 9.49 4.47
N VAL A 96 -3.02 9.30 4.05
CA VAL A 96 -1.85 9.95 4.66
C VAL A 96 -1.65 11.42 4.25
N ASN A 97 -2.20 11.82 3.10
CA ASN A 97 -2.18 13.19 2.58
C ASN A 97 -3.47 13.95 2.95
N LEU A 98 -3.62 15.18 2.43
CA LEU A 98 -4.84 15.98 2.64
C LEU A 98 -6.07 15.33 2.00
N PRO A 99 -7.30 15.68 2.43
CA PRO A 99 -8.56 15.16 1.86
C PRO A 99 -8.63 15.13 0.33
N HIS A 100 -8.23 16.21 -0.34
CA HIS A 100 -8.26 16.32 -1.81
C HIS A 100 -7.07 15.64 -2.52
N GLN A 101 -6.16 15.02 -1.76
CA GLN A 101 -4.93 14.37 -2.25
C GLN A 101 -4.85 12.88 -1.89
N SER A 102 -5.84 12.35 -1.16
CA SER A 102 -5.83 10.96 -0.69
C SER A 102 -7.02 10.21 -1.27
N LEU A 103 -6.77 9.07 -1.92
CA LEU A 103 -7.81 8.33 -2.63
C LEU A 103 -8.98 7.92 -1.73
N GLY A 104 -8.72 7.51 -0.49
CA GLY A 104 -9.78 7.11 0.45
C GLY A 104 -10.75 8.25 0.76
N PHE A 105 -10.24 9.45 0.98
CA PHE A 105 -11.07 10.65 1.23
C PHE A 105 -11.81 11.10 -0.02
N ILE A 106 -11.14 11.12 -1.17
CA ILE A 106 -11.76 11.47 -2.47
C ILE A 106 -12.93 10.54 -2.75
N LEU A 107 -12.78 9.22 -2.58
CA LEU A 107 -13.85 8.27 -2.82
C LEU A 107 -15.02 8.45 -1.83
N ALA A 108 -14.73 8.69 -0.54
CA ALA A 108 -15.76 8.93 0.46
C ALA A 108 -16.60 10.17 0.14
N ASP A 109 -15.97 11.28 -0.27
CA ASP A 109 -16.64 12.51 -0.70
C ASP A 109 -17.44 12.32 -2.00
N HIS A 110 -17.06 11.37 -2.86
CA HIS A 110 -17.81 11.00 -4.05
C HIS A 110 -18.85 9.89 -3.80
N GLY A 111 -19.22 9.65 -2.54
CA GLY A 111 -20.35 8.78 -2.22
C GLY A 111 -20.03 7.28 -2.25
N PHE A 112 -18.77 6.86 -2.13
CA PHE A 112 -18.38 5.44 -1.97
C PHE A 112 -18.25 5.01 -0.51
N ASP A 113 -18.67 3.78 -0.19
CA ASP A 113 -18.42 3.14 1.11
C ASP A 113 -16.99 2.63 1.08
N VAL A 114 -16.07 3.36 1.69
CA VAL A 114 -14.65 3.08 1.57
C VAL A 114 -14.23 2.14 2.69
N TRP A 115 -13.66 1.01 2.32
CA TRP A 115 -13.07 0.03 3.23
C TRP A 115 -11.58 -0.06 2.93
N LEU A 116 -10.75 0.13 3.95
CA LEU A 116 -9.30 0.07 3.86
C LEU A 116 -8.82 -1.24 4.47
N GLY A 117 -8.33 -2.12 3.61
CA GLY A 117 -7.83 -3.44 3.98
C GLY A 117 -6.41 -3.38 4.52
N ASN A 118 -6.11 -4.30 5.44
CA ASN A 118 -4.76 -4.58 5.91
C ASN A 118 -4.44 -6.06 5.69
N VAL A 119 -3.19 -6.43 5.92
CA VAL A 119 -2.73 -7.82 5.83
C VAL A 119 -2.04 -8.25 7.12
N ARG A 120 -1.96 -9.56 7.33
CA ARG A 120 -1.15 -10.14 8.42
C ARG A 120 0.29 -9.60 8.42
N GLY A 121 0.83 -9.42 9.62
CA GLY A 121 2.17 -8.89 9.84
C GLY A 121 2.25 -7.36 9.98
N THR A 122 1.23 -6.62 9.55
CA THR A 122 1.22 -5.16 9.75
C THR A 122 0.89 -4.80 11.20
N GLN A 123 0.97 -3.50 11.53
CA GLN A 123 0.52 -3.00 12.84
C GLN A 123 -0.96 -3.31 13.13
N TYR A 124 -1.78 -3.47 12.09
CA TYR A 124 -3.22 -3.77 12.17
C TYR A 124 -3.54 -5.27 12.20
N SER A 125 -2.61 -6.08 12.67
CA SER A 125 -2.78 -7.52 12.76
C SER A 125 -2.30 -8.10 14.08
N SER A 126 -3.05 -9.09 14.55
CA SER A 126 -2.72 -9.96 15.66
C SER A 126 -3.12 -11.40 15.33
N HIS A 127 -2.97 -12.32 16.28
CA HIS A 127 -3.34 -13.72 16.12
C HIS A 127 -3.97 -14.21 17.41
N GLU A 128 -4.90 -15.16 17.30
CA GLU A 128 -5.66 -15.65 18.46
C GLU A 128 -4.77 -16.34 19.51
N TRP A 129 -3.73 -17.03 19.05
CA TRP A 129 -2.87 -17.87 19.89
C TRP A 129 -1.38 -17.50 19.88
N LEU A 130 -0.94 -16.71 18.89
CA LEU A 130 0.48 -16.45 18.65
C LEU A 130 0.76 -14.97 18.91
N SER A 131 1.83 -14.69 19.65
CA SER A 131 2.33 -13.34 19.78
C SER A 131 3.22 -12.97 18.59
N LYS A 132 3.44 -11.68 18.37
CA LYS A 132 4.41 -11.21 17.37
C LYS A 132 5.85 -11.64 17.67
N GLU A 133 6.16 -12.11 18.88
CA GLU A 133 7.49 -12.64 19.20
C GLU A 133 7.71 -14.06 18.67
N ASN A 134 6.64 -14.82 18.44
CA ASN A 134 6.70 -16.19 17.92
C ASN A 134 7.10 -16.20 16.43
N GLU A 135 8.05 -17.06 16.05
CA GLU A 135 8.47 -17.22 14.64
C GLU A 135 7.30 -17.68 13.75
N ASP A 136 6.43 -18.55 14.26
CA ASP A 136 5.26 -19.07 13.54
C ASP A 136 4.24 -17.97 13.19
N PHE A 137 4.21 -16.85 13.93
CA PHE A 137 3.41 -15.67 13.55
C PHE A 137 3.89 -15.05 12.22
N TRP A 138 5.16 -15.24 11.86
CA TRP A 138 5.76 -14.66 10.66
C TRP A 138 5.93 -15.68 9.52
N ASP A 139 5.48 -16.93 9.67
CA ASP A 139 5.56 -17.92 8.59
C ASP A 139 4.41 -17.76 7.57
N PHE A 140 4.43 -16.65 6.83
CA PHE A 140 3.47 -16.37 5.77
C PHE A 140 4.11 -15.66 4.57
N SER A 141 3.39 -15.60 3.46
CA SER A 141 3.69 -14.78 2.28
C SER A 141 2.40 -14.31 1.61
N ILE A 142 2.48 -13.75 0.40
CA ILE A 142 1.29 -13.45 -0.43
C ILE A 142 0.34 -14.65 -0.61
N ASP A 143 0.85 -15.89 -0.50
CA ASP A 143 0.04 -17.11 -0.63
C ASP A 143 -1.06 -17.15 0.44
N GLU A 144 -0.71 -16.92 1.71
CA GLU A 144 -1.65 -16.93 2.82
C GLU A 144 -2.53 -15.68 2.83
N MET A 145 -1.99 -14.51 2.45
CA MET A 145 -2.78 -13.29 2.30
C MET A 145 -3.91 -13.48 1.27
N ALA A 146 -3.62 -14.16 0.15
CA ALA A 146 -4.62 -14.46 -0.87
C ALA A 146 -5.57 -15.58 -0.45
N ALA A 147 -5.09 -16.60 0.28
CA ALA A 147 -5.90 -17.74 0.69
C ALA A 147 -6.85 -17.44 1.86
N TYR A 148 -6.45 -16.54 2.77
CA TYR A 148 -7.13 -16.36 4.05
C TYR A 148 -7.49 -14.90 4.36
N ASP A 149 -6.54 -13.96 4.26
CA ASP A 149 -6.77 -12.56 4.66
C ASP A 149 -7.82 -11.91 3.78
N LEU A 150 -7.60 -11.94 2.46
CA LEU A 150 -8.45 -11.23 1.53
C LEU A 150 -9.87 -11.84 1.46
N PRO A 151 -10.05 -13.17 1.39
CA PRO A 151 -11.37 -13.77 1.48
C PRO A 151 -12.16 -13.37 2.74
N ALA A 152 -11.52 -13.40 3.91
CA ALA A 152 -12.17 -13.04 5.17
C ALA A 152 -12.63 -11.57 5.18
N GLN A 153 -11.79 -10.66 4.67
CA GLN A 153 -12.12 -9.24 4.54
C GLN A 153 -13.24 -8.99 3.53
N LEU A 154 -13.13 -9.52 2.30
CA LEU A 154 -14.15 -9.31 1.26
C LEU A 154 -15.52 -9.88 1.68
N ASP A 155 -15.53 -11.08 2.27
CA ASP A 155 -16.78 -11.70 2.72
C ASP A 155 -17.42 -10.92 3.88
N TRP A 156 -16.61 -10.39 4.80
CA TRP A 156 -17.09 -9.51 5.86
C TRP A 156 -17.71 -8.23 5.30
N VAL A 157 -17.04 -7.58 4.35
CA VAL A 157 -17.50 -6.33 3.74
C VAL A 157 -18.81 -6.55 2.99
N LEU A 158 -18.90 -7.56 2.13
CA LEU A 158 -20.12 -7.87 1.38
C LEU A 158 -21.28 -8.24 2.32
N LYS A 159 -21.01 -9.01 3.38
CA LYS A 159 -22.01 -9.32 4.41
C LYS A 159 -22.46 -8.09 5.17
N THR A 160 -21.55 -7.20 5.56
CA THR A 160 -21.88 -6.00 6.35
C THR A 160 -22.67 -4.99 5.51
N THR A 161 -22.32 -4.84 4.24
CA THR A 161 -22.90 -3.85 3.33
C THR A 161 -24.12 -4.36 2.57
N GLN A 162 -24.37 -5.67 2.60
CA GLN A 162 -25.40 -6.37 1.82
C GLN A 162 -25.21 -6.21 0.29
N GLN A 163 -24.01 -5.81 -0.15
CA GLN A 163 -23.65 -5.76 -1.56
C GLN A 163 -23.24 -7.16 -2.05
N SER A 164 -23.54 -7.46 -3.32
CA SER A 164 -23.12 -8.71 -3.96
C SER A 164 -21.72 -8.63 -4.56
N SER A 165 -21.24 -7.43 -4.86
CA SER A 165 -19.91 -7.17 -5.41
C SER A 165 -19.39 -5.80 -4.98
N LEU A 166 -18.09 -5.55 -5.18
CA LEU A 166 -17.44 -4.29 -4.83
C LEU A 166 -16.40 -3.86 -5.86
N GLN A 167 -16.05 -2.58 -5.83
CA GLN A 167 -14.89 -2.03 -6.54
C GLN A 167 -13.64 -2.37 -5.73
N TYR A 168 -12.66 -3.06 -6.33
CA TYR A 168 -11.40 -3.37 -5.66
C TYR A 168 -10.28 -2.50 -6.20
N VAL A 169 -9.60 -1.78 -5.32
CA VAL A 169 -8.37 -1.04 -5.64
C VAL A 169 -7.21 -1.73 -4.97
N GLY A 170 -6.31 -2.29 -5.77
CA GLY A 170 -5.05 -2.83 -5.29
C GLY A 170 -3.91 -1.92 -5.69
N TRP A 171 -2.98 -1.67 -4.77
CA TRP A 171 -1.68 -1.10 -5.10
C TRP A 171 -0.59 -2.15 -4.88
N SER A 172 0.31 -2.33 -5.86
CA SER A 172 1.50 -3.16 -5.69
C SER A 172 1.17 -4.60 -5.26
N GLN A 173 1.60 -5.03 -4.07
CA GLN A 173 1.24 -6.31 -3.46
C GLN A 173 -0.28 -6.52 -3.33
N GLY A 174 -1.05 -5.48 -3.02
CA GLY A 174 -2.51 -5.56 -2.98
C GLY A 174 -3.09 -6.08 -4.29
N CYS A 175 -2.45 -5.76 -5.43
CA CYS A 175 -2.83 -6.36 -6.70
C CYS A 175 -2.52 -7.86 -6.75
N ALA A 176 -1.31 -8.24 -6.36
CA ALA A 176 -0.85 -9.63 -6.40
C ALA A 176 -1.74 -10.53 -5.54
N ILE A 177 -2.17 -10.07 -4.37
CA ILE A 177 -3.07 -10.79 -3.47
C ILE A 177 -4.41 -11.10 -4.18
N LEU A 178 -5.05 -10.10 -4.80
CA LEU A 178 -6.31 -10.33 -5.51
C LEU A 178 -6.11 -11.22 -6.75
N PHE A 179 -5.05 -11.02 -7.54
CA PHE A 179 -4.77 -11.90 -8.68
C PHE A 179 -4.57 -13.36 -8.27
N ALA A 180 -3.85 -13.61 -7.16
CA ALA A 180 -3.69 -14.95 -6.60
C ALA A 180 -5.03 -15.53 -6.13
N LEU A 181 -5.84 -14.74 -5.41
CA LEU A 181 -7.17 -15.16 -4.96
C LEU A 181 -8.05 -15.56 -6.15
N LEU A 182 -8.19 -14.71 -7.17
CA LEU A 182 -9.04 -14.97 -8.32
C LEU A 182 -8.54 -16.15 -9.17
N ALA A 183 -7.23 -16.40 -9.18
CA ALA A 183 -6.65 -17.55 -9.86
C ALA A 183 -6.92 -18.88 -9.12
N GLU A 184 -6.90 -18.88 -7.79
CA GLU A 184 -7.10 -20.08 -6.97
C GLU A 184 -8.58 -20.35 -6.66
N ARG A 185 -9.38 -19.30 -6.53
CA ARG A 185 -10.80 -19.33 -6.14
C ARG A 185 -11.64 -18.52 -7.12
N PRO A 186 -11.90 -19.06 -8.33
CA PRO A 186 -12.58 -18.32 -9.39
C PRO A 186 -13.98 -17.84 -9.01
N GLU A 187 -14.61 -18.41 -7.99
CA GLU A 187 -15.90 -17.95 -7.45
C GLU A 187 -15.86 -16.51 -6.90
N TYR A 188 -14.67 -15.96 -6.59
CA TYR A 188 -14.55 -14.56 -6.18
C TYR A 188 -14.60 -13.58 -7.36
N ASN A 189 -14.47 -14.04 -8.61
CA ASN A 189 -14.52 -13.12 -9.75
C ASN A 189 -15.87 -12.38 -9.82
N SER A 190 -16.97 -13.03 -9.47
CA SER A 190 -18.30 -12.39 -9.46
C SER A 190 -18.51 -11.40 -8.32
N LYS A 191 -17.62 -11.40 -7.31
CA LYS A 191 -17.63 -10.45 -6.19
C LYS A 191 -16.86 -9.16 -6.50
N ILE A 192 -16.17 -9.11 -7.64
CA ILE A 192 -15.38 -7.96 -8.07
C ILE A 192 -16.07 -7.28 -9.24
N GLN A 193 -16.64 -6.10 -9.00
CA GLN A 193 -17.31 -5.31 -10.02
C GLN A 193 -16.32 -4.75 -11.05
N LEU A 194 -15.20 -4.22 -10.55
CA LEU A 194 -14.02 -3.84 -11.33
C LEU A 194 -12.79 -3.89 -10.42
N PHE A 195 -11.72 -4.46 -10.95
CA PHE A 195 -10.41 -4.45 -10.30
C PHE A 195 -9.55 -3.32 -10.86
N HIS A 196 -9.32 -2.28 -10.05
CA HIS A 196 -8.34 -1.24 -10.30
C HIS A 196 -6.96 -1.70 -9.81
N ALA A 197 -6.15 -2.22 -10.74
CA ALA A 197 -4.82 -2.74 -10.48
C ALA A 197 -3.75 -1.65 -10.70
N ILE A 198 -3.27 -1.03 -9.63
CA ILE A 198 -2.29 0.06 -9.69
C ILE A 198 -0.88 -0.51 -9.42
N ALA A 199 0.03 -0.31 -10.37
CA ALA A 199 1.41 -0.83 -10.32
C ALA A 199 1.47 -2.32 -9.88
N PRO A 200 0.81 -3.25 -10.62
CA PRO A 200 0.58 -4.60 -10.14
C PRO A 200 1.86 -5.45 -10.01
N ALA A 201 2.25 -5.80 -8.78
CA ALA A 201 3.47 -6.55 -8.46
C ALA A 201 3.37 -8.07 -8.75
N VAL A 202 2.96 -8.42 -9.97
CA VAL A 202 2.70 -9.81 -10.42
C VAL A 202 3.91 -10.40 -11.15
N PHE A 203 4.48 -9.64 -12.09
CA PHE A 203 5.72 -9.99 -12.78
C PHE A 203 6.77 -8.94 -12.41
N LEU A 204 7.94 -9.40 -11.95
CA LEU A 204 9.02 -8.53 -11.48
C LEU A 204 10.37 -8.85 -12.16
N GLY A 205 10.34 -9.66 -13.22
CA GLY A 205 11.56 -10.14 -13.88
C GLY A 205 12.39 -9.04 -14.54
N HIS A 206 11.76 -7.91 -14.88
CA HIS A 206 12.40 -6.75 -15.51
C HIS A 206 12.56 -5.57 -14.56
N MET A 207 12.37 -5.77 -13.24
CA MET A 207 12.71 -4.77 -12.22
C MET A 207 14.08 -4.14 -12.50
N THR A 208 14.14 -2.82 -12.38
CA THR A 208 15.36 -2.02 -12.56
C THR A 208 15.86 -1.41 -11.27
N SER A 209 15.05 -1.40 -10.20
CA SER A 209 15.46 -0.93 -8.87
C SER A 209 16.77 -1.59 -8.42
N PRO A 210 17.67 -0.87 -7.72
CA PRO A 210 18.87 -1.46 -7.13
C PRO A 210 18.57 -2.63 -6.18
N MET A 211 17.35 -2.72 -5.65
CA MET A 211 16.88 -3.85 -4.83
C MET A 211 17.01 -5.20 -5.53
N LYS A 212 16.97 -5.24 -6.87
CA LYS A 212 17.23 -6.46 -7.64
C LYS A 212 18.61 -7.08 -7.37
N ARG A 213 19.60 -6.29 -6.94
CA ARG A 213 20.93 -6.79 -6.58
C ARG A 213 20.91 -7.70 -5.34
N LEU A 214 19.84 -7.66 -4.55
CA LEU A 214 19.66 -8.54 -3.39
C LEU A 214 19.16 -9.93 -3.78
N GLU A 215 18.64 -10.14 -5.01
CA GLU A 215 18.09 -11.44 -5.43
C GLU A 215 19.06 -12.62 -5.27
N PRO A 216 20.34 -12.53 -5.71
CA PRO A 216 21.26 -13.67 -5.59
C PRO A 216 21.56 -14.07 -4.14
N ILE A 217 21.45 -13.12 -3.20
CA ILE A 217 21.74 -13.30 -1.77
C ILE A 217 20.47 -13.35 -0.91
N SER A 218 19.28 -13.41 -1.53
CA SER A 218 18.01 -13.32 -0.81
C SER A 218 17.78 -14.49 0.13
N LYS A 219 18.26 -15.69 -0.23
CA LYS A 219 18.12 -16.90 0.59
C LYS A 219 18.99 -16.83 1.86
N PRO A 220 20.30 -16.49 1.77
CA PRO A 220 21.09 -16.19 2.97
C PRO A 220 20.47 -15.09 3.84
N ILE A 221 19.99 -13.99 3.26
CA ILE A 221 19.31 -12.91 3.99
C ILE A 221 18.07 -13.44 4.73
N TYR A 222 17.28 -14.28 4.06
CA TYR A 222 16.13 -14.94 4.66
C TYR A 222 16.52 -15.85 5.83
N GLU A 223 17.51 -16.72 5.66
CA GLU A 223 17.96 -17.65 6.70
C GLU A 223 18.50 -16.91 7.92
N VAL A 224 19.31 -15.87 7.71
CA VAL A 224 19.80 -15.01 8.79
C VAL A 224 18.66 -14.25 9.45
N GLY A 225 17.73 -13.68 8.67
CA GLY A 225 16.58 -12.95 9.21
C GLY A 225 15.60 -13.85 9.98
N GLN A 226 15.46 -15.12 9.59
CA GLN A 226 14.71 -16.09 10.38
C GLN A 226 15.33 -16.27 11.77
N ILE A 227 16.66 -16.39 11.86
CA ILE A 227 17.36 -16.58 13.14
C ILE A 227 17.40 -15.30 13.98
N VAL A 228 17.79 -14.17 13.37
CA VAL A 228 18.10 -12.92 14.09
C VAL A 228 16.86 -12.08 14.36
N LEU A 229 15.89 -12.09 13.45
CA LEU A 229 14.67 -11.28 13.55
C LEU A 229 13.43 -12.13 13.90
N GLY A 230 13.62 -13.45 14.10
CA GLY A 230 12.56 -14.42 14.32
C GLY A 230 11.46 -14.32 13.25
N GLY A 231 11.87 -14.22 11.99
CA GLY A 231 10.99 -14.19 10.81
C GLY A 231 10.32 -12.85 10.50
N SER A 232 10.39 -11.86 11.40
CA SER A 232 9.80 -10.54 11.17
C SER A 232 10.72 -9.61 10.39
N LEU A 233 10.15 -8.82 9.50
CA LEU A 233 10.82 -7.66 8.92
C LEU A 233 10.05 -6.40 9.33
N LEU A 234 10.65 -5.63 10.23
CA LEU A 234 10.14 -4.33 10.72
C LEU A 234 8.76 -4.40 11.40
N GLY A 235 8.30 -5.59 11.84
CA GLY A 235 6.98 -5.78 12.44
C GLY A 235 6.95 -6.14 13.94
N LYS A 236 8.07 -6.64 14.52
CA LYS A 236 8.18 -6.97 15.96
C LYS A 236 8.34 -5.74 16.86
N HIS A 237 9.23 -4.83 16.51
CA HIS A 237 9.56 -3.66 17.33
C HIS A 237 9.07 -2.36 16.68
N LEU A 238 7.77 -2.27 16.38
CA LEU A 238 7.18 -1.12 15.69
C LEU A 238 7.51 0.21 16.40
N ASN A 239 7.47 0.26 17.73
CA ASN A 239 7.79 1.47 18.51
C ASN A 239 9.26 1.91 18.38
N PHE A 240 10.19 0.95 18.37
CA PHE A 240 11.63 1.23 18.16
C PHE A 240 11.89 1.67 16.72
N VAL A 241 11.29 0.98 15.76
CA VAL A 241 11.32 1.30 14.34
C VAL A 241 10.73 2.70 14.10
N GLU A 242 9.63 3.04 14.75
CA GLU A 242 8.98 4.35 14.68
C GLU A 242 9.85 5.45 15.30
N THR A 243 10.49 5.18 16.43
CA THR A 243 11.44 6.12 17.07
C THR A 243 12.65 6.36 16.18
N MET A 244 13.22 5.31 15.58
CA MET A 244 14.34 5.41 14.65
C MET A 244 13.94 6.18 13.39
N LYS A 245 12.74 5.97 12.83
CA LYS A 245 12.24 6.76 11.70
C LYS A 245 12.09 8.23 12.02
N LYS A 246 11.55 8.57 13.20
CA LYS A 246 11.38 9.96 13.66
C LYS A 246 12.72 10.68 13.82
N LEU A 247 13.72 9.98 14.35
CA LEU A 247 15.10 10.51 14.46
C LEU A 247 15.78 10.61 13.10
N SER A 248 15.53 9.66 12.21
CA SER A 248 16.17 9.57 10.90
C SER A 248 15.59 10.52 9.88
N CYS A 249 14.30 10.88 9.91
CA CYS A 249 13.66 11.71 8.88
C CYS A 249 12.98 12.97 9.51
N ASN A 250 13.75 13.78 10.24
CA ASN A 250 13.28 15.02 10.86
C ASN A 250 13.14 16.18 9.83
N PRO A 251 12.10 17.04 9.90
CA PRO A 251 11.89 18.14 8.95
C PRO A 251 12.92 19.28 9.02
N VAL A 252 13.68 19.43 10.11
CA VAL A 252 14.69 20.50 10.27
C VAL A 252 15.94 20.24 9.42
N ILE A 253 16.22 18.98 9.14
CA ILE A 253 17.18 18.51 8.13
C ILE A 253 16.49 17.31 7.48
N PRO A 254 15.69 17.48 6.40
CA PRO A 254 15.10 16.33 5.71
C PRO A 254 16.27 15.43 5.37
N SER A 255 16.39 14.32 6.11
CA SER A 255 17.72 13.78 6.25
C SER A 255 18.22 13.39 4.88
N ILE A 256 19.38 13.93 4.55
CA ILE A 256 20.02 13.66 3.27
C ILE A 256 20.05 12.14 3.06
N SER A 257 20.14 11.35 4.14
CA SER A 257 20.01 9.90 4.14
C SER A 257 18.62 9.35 3.76
N CYS A 258 17.49 9.82 4.29
CA CYS A 258 16.16 9.32 3.93
C CYS A 258 15.83 9.65 2.47
N THR A 259 16.05 10.91 2.06
CA THR A 259 15.83 11.34 0.67
C THR A 259 16.78 10.61 -0.28
N ALA A 260 18.06 10.46 0.06
CA ALA A 260 19.02 9.73 -0.78
C ALA A 260 18.70 8.22 -0.85
N ALA A 261 18.29 7.58 0.23
CA ALA A 261 17.89 6.17 0.22
C ALA A 261 16.67 5.97 -0.69
N PHE A 262 15.70 6.86 -0.61
CA PHE A 262 14.51 6.79 -1.44
C PHE A 262 14.80 7.05 -2.92
N LEU A 263 15.62 8.07 -3.22
CA LEU A 263 16.11 8.32 -4.58
C LEU A 263 16.94 7.14 -5.08
N PHE A 264 17.79 6.54 -4.25
CA PHE A 264 18.57 5.36 -4.63
C PHE A 264 17.65 4.20 -5.03
N VAL A 265 16.66 3.89 -4.20
CA VAL A 265 15.67 2.84 -4.46
C VAL A 265 14.88 3.11 -5.75
N ASN A 266 14.54 4.37 -6.02
CA ASN A 266 13.83 4.83 -7.23
C ASN A 266 14.75 5.16 -8.43
N ARG A 267 16.04 4.78 -8.41
CA ARG A 267 17.03 5.11 -9.46
C ARG A 267 17.12 6.61 -9.81
N GLY A 268 16.94 7.48 -8.83
CA GLY A 268 17.04 8.92 -8.96
C GLY A 268 15.76 9.60 -9.44
N TYR A 269 14.67 8.85 -9.69
CA TYR A 269 13.36 9.48 -9.92
C TYR A 269 12.85 10.07 -8.59
N PRO A 270 12.62 11.39 -8.52
CA PRO A 270 11.98 12.00 -7.37
C PRO A 270 10.50 11.61 -7.33
N VAL A 271 9.92 11.68 -6.14
CA VAL A 271 8.48 11.57 -5.95
C VAL A 271 8.01 12.94 -5.51
N ASP A 272 6.92 13.41 -6.10
CA ASP A 272 6.38 14.76 -5.85
C ASP A 272 5.64 14.79 -4.50
N ILE A 273 6.39 14.64 -3.40
CA ILE A 273 5.85 14.55 -2.04
C ILE A 273 5.82 15.89 -1.34
N ASN A 274 4.90 16.05 -0.39
CA ASN A 274 4.96 17.17 0.54
C ASN A 274 6.05 16.91 1.58
N MET A 275 7.19 17.57 1.44
CA MET A 275 8.33 17.39 2.34
C MET A 275 8.03 17.71 3.81
N THR A 276 7.08 18.61 4.10
CA THR A 276 6.67 18.89 5.48
C THR A 276 5.88 17.74 6.10
N ARG A 277 5.28 16.86 5.28
CA ARG A 277 4.59 15.63 5.69
C ARG A 277 5.46 14.38 5.65
N LEU A 278 6.76 14.50 5.33
CA LEU A 278 7.68 13.36 5.36
C LEU A 278 7.64 12.57 6.69
N PRO A 279 7.57 13.22 7.87
CA PRO A 279 7.40 12.51 9.14
C PRO A 279 6.12 11.68 9.21
N VAL A 280 5.04 12.12 8.55
CA VAL A 280 3.76 11.40 8.49
C VAL A 280 3.87 10.14 7.63
N TYR A 281 4.51 10.23 6.46
CA TYR A 281 4.76 9.08 5.60
C TYR A 281 5.61 8.03 6.31
N MET A 282 6.67 8.48 6.99
CA MET A 282 7.60 7.60 7.71
C MET A 282 6.97 7.05 9.00
N GLY A 283 6.12 7.80 9.69
CA GLY A 283 5.35 7.29 10.83
C GLY A 283 4.48 6.08 10.45
N ASN A 284 3.93 6.08 9.24
CA ASN A 284 2.98 5.06 8.77
C ASN A 284 3.58 3.96 7.87
N THR A 285 4.78 4.16 7.31
CA THR A 285 5.47 3.21 6.43
C THR A 285 6.95 3.07 6.80
N PRO A 286 7.53 1.87 6.80
CA PRO A 286 6.90 0.56 6.69
C PRO A 286 6.08 0.17 7.94
N SER A 287 5.04 -0.65 7.75
CA SER A 287 4.14 -1.19 8.77
C SER A 287 4.44 -2.66 9.13
N GLY A 288 5.41 -3.29 8.46
CA GLY A 288 5.90 -4.64 8.75
C GLY A 288 5.47 -5.71 7.75
N THR A 289 6.31 -6.73 7.59
CA THR A 289 6.03 -7.95 6.80
C THR A 289 6.85 -9.13 7.33
N SER A 290 6.71 -10.32 6.75
CA SER A 290 7.58 -11.46 7.07
C SER A 290 8.80 -11.55 6.15
N MET A 291 9.89 -12.10 6.66
CA MET A 291 11.07 -12.47 5.87
C MET A 291 10.70 -13.45 4.75
N ARG A 292 9.73 -14.35 5.00
CA ARG A 292 9.24 -15.29 3.99
C ARG A 292 8.54 -14.58 2.84
N ASN A 293 7.77 -13.51 3.11
CA ASN A 293 7.14 -12.72 2.06
C ASN A 293 8.19 -11.99 1.20
N LEU A 294 9.24 -11.44 1.81
CA LEU A 294 10.35 -10.83 1.08
C LEU A 294 11.09 -11.84 0.19
N LEU A 295 11.39 -13.03 0.74
CA LEU A 295 11.99 -14.11 -0.04
C LEU A 295 11.08 -14.53 -1.21
N HIS A 296 9.77 -14.54 -1.02
CA HIS A 296 8.83 -14.85 -2.09
C HIS A 296 9.00 -13.89 -3.27
N TYR A 297 9.05 -12.57 -3.04
CA TYR A 297 9.28 -11.62 -4.14
C TYR A 297 10.64 -11.76 -4.82
N ALA A 298 11.68 -12.12 -4.07
CA ALA A 298 12.97 -12.46 -4.68
C ALA A 298 12.85 -13.69 -5.60
N GLN A 299 12.10 -14.72 -5.18
CA GLN A 299 11.81 -15.89 -6.02
C GLN A 299 10.98 -15.53 -7.26
N LEU A 300 9.99 -14.64 -7.16
CA LEU A 300 9.20 -14.16 -8.31
C LEU A 300 10.07 -13.36 -9.30
N THR A 301 11.00 -12.55 -8.78
CA THR A 301 11.98 -11.80 -9.57
C THR A 301 12.91 -12.76 -10.33
N LYS A 302 13.44 -13.77 -9.64
CA LYS A 302 14.34 -14.79 -10.21
C LYS A 302 13.66 -15.67 -11.25
N SER A 303 12.52 -16.26 -10.89
CA SER A 303 11.75 -17.16 -11.77
C SER A 303 11.10 -16.43 -12.94
N LYS A 304 10.90 -15.12 -12.82
CA LYS A 304 10.15 -14.30 -13.76
C LYS A 304 8.74 -14.84 -13.97
N SER A 305 8.14 -15.50 -12.98
CA SER A 305 6.76 -15.99 -13.02
C SER A 305 5.97 -15.56 -11.80
N PHE A 306 4.66 -15.57 -11.95
CA PHE A 306 3.73 -15.43 -10.83
C PHE A 306 3.30 -16.83 -10.37
N GLN A 307 3.75 -17.22 -9.19
CA GLN A 307 3.66 -18.59 -8.68
C GLN A 307 3.64 -18.59 -7.15
N LYS A 308 3.32 -19.76 -6.56
CA LYS A 308 3.40 -19.96 -5.12
C LYS A 308 4.84 -19.96 -4.62
N PHE A 309 5.00 -19.84 -3.30
CA PHE A 309 6.30 -19.82 -2.65
C PHE A 309 7.10 -21.09 -2.95
N ASP A 310 8.38 -20.95 -3.29
CA ASP A 310 9.27 -22.09 -3.50
C ASP A 310 9.93 -22.50 -2.18
N TRP A 311 9.50 -23.62 -1.61
CA TRP A 311 10.09 -24.18 -0.40
C TRP A 311 11.32 -25.04 -0.66
N GLY A 312 11.71 -25.22 -1.93
CA GLY A 312 12.63 -26.25 -2.39
C GLY A 312 11.95 -27.61 -2.61
N PRO A 313 12.56 -28.50 -3.41
CA PRO A 313 11.88 -29.68 -3.96
C PRO A 313 11.21 -30.59 -2.93
N LYS A 314 11.87 -30.84 -1.79
CA LYS A 314 11.39 -31.72 -0.74
C LYS A 314 10.13 -31.18 -0.06
N LYS A 315 10.10 -29.88 0.29
CA LYS A 315 8.94 -29.27 0.97
C LYS A 315 7.85 -28.90 -0.05
N ASN A 316 8.19 -28.54 -1.29
CA ASN A 316 7.22 -28.42 -2.38
C ASN A 316 6.46 -29.72 -2.63
N TRP A 317 7.12 -30.88 -2.59
CA TRP A 317 6.43 -32.17 -2.71
C TRP A 317 5.43 -32.38 -1.57
N LYS A 318 5.79 -32.01 -0.33
CA LYS A 318 4.89 -32.12 0.82
C LYS A 318 3.67 -31.20 0.69
N VAL A 319 3.89 -29.93 0.31
CA VAL A 319 2.87 -28.88 0.29
C VAL A 319 2.02 -28.92 -0.99
N TYR A 320 2.65 -29.10 -2.16
CA TYR A 320 2.01 -28.96 -3.48
C TYR A 320 1.88 -30.27 -4.26
N LYS A 321 2.46 -31.38 -3.78
CA LYS A 321 2.61 -32.64 -4.54
C LYS A 321 3.31 -32.44 -5.90
N LYS A 322 4.22 -31.45 -5.97
CA LYS A 322 5.02 -31.10 -7.14
C LYS A 322 6.42 -30.71 -6.68
N LEU A 323 7.43 -30.95 -7.52
CA LEU A 323 8.82 -30.56 -7.21
C LEU A 323 9.04 -29.05 -7.35
N LEU A 324 8.33 -28.43 -8.30
CA LEU A 324 8.33 -26.99 -8.53
C LEU A 324 7.03 -26.37 -7.98
N PRO A 325 7.08 -25.13 -7.47
CA PRO A 325 5.87 -24.45 -7.01
C PRO A 325 4.91 -24.21 -8.19
N PRO A 326 3.59 -24.41 -7.99
CA PRO A 326 2.61 -24.20 -9.03
C PRO A 326 2.47 -22.70 -9.36
N LYS A 327 2.21 -22.40 -10.64
CA LYS A 327 1.93 -21.04 -11.12
C LYS A 327 0.47 -20.67 -10.88
N TYR A 328 0.23 -19.42 -10.51
CA TYR A 328 -1.12 -18.86 -10.47
C TYR A 328 -1.67 -18.74 -11.89
N ASN A 329 -2.83 -19.36 -12.15
CA ASN A 329 -3.42 -19.37 -13.49
C ASN A 329 -4.23 -18.09 -13.75
N LEU A 330 -3.57 -17.06 -14.27
CA LEU A 330 -4.18 -15.77 -14.60
C LEU A 330 -5.33 -15.84 -15.63
N LYS A 331 -5.45 -16.94 -16.39
CA LYS A 331 -6.61 -17.14 -17.29
C LYS A 331 -7.94 -17.29 -16.53
N LYS A 332 -7.89 -17.63 -15.24
CA LYS A 332 -9.07 -17.76 -14.37
C LYS A 332 -9.54 -16.42 -13.79
N VAL A 333 -8.79 -15.33 -14.01
CA VAL A 333 -9.14 -13.98 -13.56
C VAL A 333 -10.11 -13.36 -14.56
N THR A 334 -11.38 -13.69 -14.46
CA THR A 334 -12.44 -13.26 -15.40
C THR A 334 -13.06 -11.90 -15.04
N ALA A 335 -12.87 -11.44 -13.79
CA ALA A 335 -13.26 -10.09 -13.38
C ALA A 335 -12.66 -9.03 -14.32
N PRO A 336 -13.37 -7.95 -14.64
CA PRO A 336 -12.82 -6.87 -15.45
C PRO A 336 -11.68 -6.18 -14.69
N VAL A 337 -10.58 -5.91 -15.40
CA VAL A 337 -9.36 -5.32 -14.82
C VAL A 337 -9.01 -4.01 -15.53
N ALA A 338 -8.92 -2.93 -14.76
CA ALA A 338 -8.33 -1.66 -15.16
C ALA A 338 -6.91 -1.57 -14.59
N ILE A 339 -5.90 -1.57 -15.46
CA ILE A 339 -4.48 -1.51 -15.07
C ILE A 339 -3.98 -0.07 -15.15
N TYR A 340 -3.30 0.40 -14.11
CA TYR A 340 -2.70 1.73 -14.01
C TYR A 340 -1.20 1.61 -13.74
N TRP A 341 -0.37 2.35 -14.48
CA TRP A 341 1.09 2.26 -14.35
C TRP A 341 1.81 3.56 -14.75
N GLY A 342 2.97 3.80 -14.15
CA GLY A 342 3.87 4.90 -14.50
C GLY A 342 5.12 4.40 -15.23
N ASP A 343 5.73 5.25 -16.06
CA ASP A 343 6.97 4.90 -16.78
C ASP A 343 8.25 5.06 -15.93
N GLY A 344 8.15 5.74 -14.78
CA GLY A 344 9.20 5.83 -13.76
C GLY A 344 9.18 4.70 -12.74
N ASP A 345 8.24 3.74 -12.82
CA ASP A 345 8.17 2.63 -11.88
C ASP A 345 9.32 1.63 -12.12
N VAL A 346 10.28 1.65 -11.19
CA VAL A 346 11.48 0.80 -11.23
C VAL A 346 11.26 -0.60 -10.68
N PHE A 347 10.14 -0.85 -10.00
CA PHE A 347 9.76 -2.16 -9.46
C PHE A 347 8.88 -2.93 -10.45
N VAL A 348 7.75 -2.30 -10.84
CA VAL A 348 6.76 -2.86 -11.76
C VAL A 348 6.89 -2.15 -13.10
N THR A 349 7.88 -2.59 -13.88
CA THR A 349 8.23 -1.91 -15.12
C THR A 349 7.12 -2.00 -16.18
N PRO A 350 7.06 -1.05 -17.14
CA PRO A 350 6.11 -1.10 -18.25
C PRO A 350 6.15 -2.42 -19.04
N ARG A 351 7.32 -3.06 -19.12
CA ARG A 351 7.50 -4.36 -19.77
C ARG A 351 6.76 -5.48 -19.03
N ASP A 352 6.82 -5.48 -17.72
CA ASP A 352 6.11 -6.46 -16.89
C ASP A 352 4.60 -6.18 -16.85
N VAL A 353 4.17 -4.91 -16.88
CA VAL A 353 2.76 -4.53 -17.03
C VAL A 353 2.20 -5.01 -18.37
N ALA A 354 2.90 -4.76 -19.48
CA ALA A 354 2.49 -5.23 -20.80
C ALA A 354 2.46 -6.77 -20.90
N ARG A 355 3.29 -7.47 -20.11
CA ARG A 355 3.22 -8.92 -19.98
C ARG A 355 1.99 -9.35 -19.20
N LEU A 356 1.62 -8.68 -18.11
CA LEU A 356 0.40 -8.96 -17.36
C LEU A 356 -0.85 -8.75 -18.22
N ALA A 357 -0.96 -7.61 -18.89
CA ALA A 357 -2.12 -7.28 -19.72
C ALA A 357 -2.41 -8.35 -20.78
N ARG A 358 -1.36 -8.92 -21.40
CA ARG A 358 -1.49 -10.01 -22.39
C ARG A 358 -1.89 -11.38 -21.83
N ARG A 359 -1.92 -11.55 -20.50
CA ARG A 359 -2.15 -12.83 -19.81
C ARG A 359 -3.54 -12.89 -19.17
N LEU A 360 -4.15 -11.72 -18.99
CA LEU A 360 -5.49 -11.58 -18.44
C LEU A 360 -6.52 -11.68 -19.57
N PRO A 361 -7.66 -12.35 -19.33
CA PRO A 361 -8.71 -12.49 -20.33
C PRO A 361 -9.60 -11.24 -20.48
N ASN A 362 -9.62 -10.34 -19.48
CA ASN A 362 -10.58 -9.23 -19.43
C ASN A 362 -9.94 -7.92 -18.95
N VAL A 363 -9.03 -7.35 -19.76
CA VAL A 363 -8.46 -6.02 -19.50
C VAL A 363 -9.35 -4.96 -20.15
N VAL A 364 -10.01 -4.15 -19.32
CA VAL A 364 -10.94 -3.11 -19.78
C VAL A 364 -10.29 -1.72 -19.89
N LEU A 365 -9.14 -1.54 -19.23
CA LEU A 365 -8.31 -0.35 -19.32
C LEU A 365 -6.85 -0.73 -19.09
N ASN A 366 -5.95 -0.16 -19.89
CA ASN A 366 -4.50 -0.21 -19.66
C ASN A 366 -3.96 1.22 -19.76
N TYR A 367 -3.87 1.89 -18.61
CA TYR A 367 -3.64 3.32 -18.50
C TYR A 367 -2.23 3.63 -18.02
N LYS A 368 -1.44 4.25 -18.90
CA LYS A 368 -0.20 4.92 -18.54
C LYS A 368 -0.55 6.27 -17.90
N VAL A 369 -0.10 6.52 -16.69
CA VAL A 369 -0.25 7.83 -16.04
C VAL A 369 0.46 8.90 -16.90
N PRO A 370 -0.22 10.00 -17.27
CA PRO A 370 0.32 11.03 -18.16
C PRO A 370 1.24 12.00 -17.40
N LEU A 371 2.15 11.44 -16.61
CA LEU A 371 3.21 12.15 -15.92
C LEU A 371 4.51 11.36 -16.13
N HIS A 372 5.47 11.95 -16.86
CA HIS A 372 6.73 11.27 -17.12
C HIS A 372 7.51 11.10 -15.81
N GLY A 373 8.04 9.90 -15.58
CA GLY A 373 8.77 9.58 -14.37
C GLY A 373 7.87 9.24 -13.19
N PHE A 374 6.55 9.08 -13.38
CA PHE A 374 5.63 8.64 -12.31
C PHE A 374 6.10 7.28 -11.76
N THR A 375 6.50 7.26 -10.50
CA THR A 375 7.14 6.13 -9.84
C THR A 375 6.14 5.22 -9.12
N HIS A 376 6.65 4.18 -8.46
CA HIS A 376 5.87 3.26 -7.66
C HIS A 376 5.21 3.93 -6.44
N PHE A 377 5.88 4.92 -5.84
CA PHE A 377 5.43 5.58 -4.62
C PHE A 377 4.61 6.85 -4.89
N ASP A 378 4.71 7.44 -6.09
CA ASP A 378 3.83 8.53 -6.50
C ASP A 378 2.36 8.13 -6.42
N VAL A 379 2.05 6.83 -6.52
CA VAL A 379 0.70 6.28 -6.39
C VAL A 379 0.01 6.74 -5.11
N VAL A 380 0.73 6.83 -3.98
CA VAL A 380 0.14 7.08 -2.65
C VAL A 380 0.66 8.36 -2.00
N TRP A 381 1.90 8.77 -2.30
CA TRP A 381 2.52 9.92 -1.63
C TRP A 381 2.53 11.20 -2.48
N SER A 382 2.37 11.10 -3.80
CA SER A 382 2.42 12.28 -4.65
C SER A 382 1.27 13.25 -4.36
N ILE A 383 1.59 14.54 -4.21
CA ILE A 383 0.60 15.62 -4.07
C ILE A 383 -0.19 15.86 -5.35
N THR A 384 0.27 15.33 -6.49
CA THR A 384 -0.38 15.43 -7.80
C THR A 384 -1.01 14.13 -8.29
N ALA A 385 -0.96 13.04 -7.51
CA ALA A 385 -1.63 11.77 -7.84
C ALA A 385 -3.13 11.94 -8.12
N CYS A 386 -3.79 12.87 -7.41
CA CYS A 386 -5.21 13.15 -7.61
C CYS A 386 -5.53 13.63 -9.04
N LYS A 387 -4.64 14.41 -9.64
CA LYS A 387 -4.80 14.97 -11.00
C LYS A 387 -4.61 13.91 -12.08
N HIS A 388 -3.59 13.06 -11.93
CA HIS A 388 -3.12 12.20 -13.03
C HIS A 388 -3.56 10.74 -12.92
N LEU A 389 -3.84 10.26 -11.71
CA LEU A 389 -4.21 8.87 -11.42
C LEU A 389 -5.62 8.75 -10.83
N TYR A 390 -5.90 9.41 -9.71
CA TYR A 390 -7.16 9.19 -8.99
C TYR A 390 -8.38 9.69 -9.77
N LYS A 391 -8.27 10.80 -10.51
CA LYS A 391 -9.32 11.24 -11.45
C LYS A 391 -9.75 10.10 -12.39
N LYS A 392 -8.78 9.37 -12.95
CA LYS A 392 -9.08 8.26 -13.88
C LYS A 392 -9.66 7.03 -13.18
N ILE A 393 -9.25 6.75 -11.95
CA ILE A 393 -9.84 5.68 -11.13
C ILE A 393 -11.30 5.99 -10.84
N LEU A 394 -11.59 7.21 -10.37
CA LEU A 394 -12.94 7.66 -10.06
C LEU A 394 -13.86 7.61 -11.29
N GLU A 395 -13.41 8.09 -12.46
CA GLU A 395 -14.15 7.97 -13.72
C GLU A 395 -14.56 6.51 -14.02
N MET A 396 -13.63 5.58 -13.84
CA MET A 396 -13.88 4.15 -14.08
C MET A 396 -14.81 3.54 -13.03
N MET A 397 -14.68 3.93 -11.76
CA MET A 397 -15.60 3.48 -10.72
C MET A 397 -17.02 3.95 -11.00
N ILE A 398 -17.22 5.23 -11.32
CA ILE A 398 -18.54 5.80 -11.66
C ILE A 398 -19.14 5.08 -12.86
N LYS A 399 -18.33 4.82 -13.90
CA LYS A 399 -18.77 4.06 -15.09
C LYS A 399 -19.27 2.66 -14.73
N TYR A 400 -18.65 1.99 -13.76
CA TYR A 400 -18.99 0.61 -13.40
C TYR A 400 -20.06 0.50 -12.33
N THR A 401 -20.36 1.57 -11.58
CA THR A 401 -21.39 1.57 -10.53
C THR A 401 -22.80 1.88 -11.04
N ASN A 402 -22.98 2.32 -12.29
CA ASN A 402 -24.30 2.60 -12.92
C ASN A 402 -25.25 3.46 -12.06
N SER A 403 -24.70 4.32 -11.20
CA SER A 403 -25.49 5.20 -10.33
C SER A 403 -25.19 6.66 -10.70
N PRO A 404 -26.22 7.51 -10.90
CA PRO A 404 -26.01 8.94 -10.88
C PRO A 404 -25.63 9.33 -9.46
N LEU A 405 -24.33 9.42 -9.16
CA LEU A 405 -23.84 9.99 -7.92
C LEU A 405 -24.11 11.50 -8.00
N THR A 406 -25.28 11.91 -7.50
CA THR A 406 -25.67 13.32 -7.40
C THR A 406 -24.76 14.01 -6.39
N GLY A 407 -23.91 14.90 -6.88
CA GLY A 407 -22.83 15.54 -6.11
C GLY A 407 -21.72 16.12 -6.98
N TYR A 408 -21.75 15.89 -8.30
CA TYR A 408 -20.88 16.55 -9.28
C TYR A 408 -21.19 18.06 -9.36
N SER A 409 -20.69 18.85 -8.41
CA SER A 409 -20.18 20.18 -8.76
C SER A 409 -18.76 19.95 -9.24
N ALA A 410 -18.55 20.19 -10.54
CA ALA A 410 -17.23 20.12 -11.14
C ALA A 410 -16.29 21.03 -10.34
N ILE A 411 -15.31 20.46 -9.63
CA ILE A 411 -14.08 21.16 -9.26
C ILE A 411 -13.23 21.24 -10.54
N GLU A 412 -13.75 21.95 -11.53
CA GLU A 412 -13.04 22.51 -12.67
C GLU A 412 -13.44 23.98 -12.67
N GLN A 413 -12.80 24.78 -11.79
CA GLN A 413 -12.55 26.22 -11.88
C GLN A 413 -12.18 26.81 -10.50
N SER A 414 -11.02 26.45 -9.97
CA SER A 414 -10.29 27.35 -9.07
C SER A 414 -8.82 26.94 -9.04
N ASN A 415 -8.08 27.43 -10.01
CA ASN A 415 -6.66 27.77 -9.95
C ASN A 415 -6.33 28.46 -11.29
N GLY A 416 -6.66 29.75 -11.34
CA GLY A 416 -5.82 30.69 -12.08
C GLY A 416 -4.50 30.89 -11.36
#